data_AF-A0A843KDB3-F1
#
_entry.id   AF-A0A843KDB3-F1
#
_cell.length_a   1.000
_cell.length_b   1.000
_cell.length_c   1.000
_cell.angle_alpha   90.00
_cell.angle_beta   90.00
_cell.angle_gamma   90.00
#
_symmetry.space_group_name_H-M   'P 1'
#
loop_
_entity.id
_entity.type
_entity.pdbx_description
1 polymer ?
#
loop_
_entity_poly.entity_id
_entity_poly.type
_entity_poly.pdbx_seq_one_letter_code
_entity_poly.pdbx_strand_id
1 'polypeptide(L)'
;MTTKSMLVQVRMPPRLVQQLDRMTEEGLYSSRSEAILDSVRRLVLGYERSDRFRRALIRSFLRRGGRGSIDDLDRETDISSIASALAATYPEKSIDEILSEVRR
;
A
#
# COMPACT_ATOMS: atom_id res chain seq x y z
N MET A 1 8.31 30.23 9.43
CA MET A 1 7.28 29.56 8.61
C MET A 1 6.43 28.73 9.55
N THR A 2 5.17 29.10 9.77
CA THR A 2 4.25 28.34 10.61
C THR A 2 3.89 27.04 9.89
N THR A 3 4.59 25.96 10.22
CA THR A 3 4.26 24.62 9.74
C THR A 3 2.85 24.30 10.23
N LYS A 4 1.87 24.36 9.33
CA LYS A 4 0.47 24.07 9.65
C LYS A 4 0.39 22.59 10.06
N SER A 5 0.41 22.32 11.36
CA SER A 5 0.23 20.97 11.90
C SER A 5 -1.24 20.75 12.25
N MET A 6 -1.72 19.54 11.98
CA MET A 6 -3.07 19.11 12.37
C MET A 6 -2.94 18.00 13.40
N LEU A 7 -3.70 18.09 14.50
CA LEU A 7 -3.75 17.04 15.50
C LEU A 7 -4.63 15.90 14.98
N VAL A 8 -4.07 14.70 14.92
CA VAL A 8 -4.80 13.47 14.57
C VAL A 8 -4.81 12.55 15.78
N GLN A 9 -6.00 12.27 16.31
CA GLN A 9 -6.17 11.29 17.39
C GLN A 9 -6.48 9.92 16.80
N VAL A 10 -5.70 8.90 17.18
CA VAL A 10 -5.82 7.54 16.64
C VAL A 10 -5.93 6.54 17.79
N ARG A 11 -6.82 5.56 17.65
CA ARG A 11 -6.86 4.40 18.55
C ARG A 11 -5.97 3.30 18.00
N MET A 12 -5.04 2.82 18.81
CA MET A 12 -4.11 1.76 18.39
C MET A 12 -4.15 0.56 19.35
N PRO A 13 -3.91 -0.66 18.83
CA PRO A 13 -3.65 -1.83 19.66
C PRO A 13 -2.50 -1.60 20.65
N PRO A 14 -2.61 -2.09 21.91
CA PRO A 14 -1.56 -1.92 22.92
C PRO A 14 -0.19 -2.45 22.48
N ARG A 15 -0.16 -3.55 21.72
CA ARG A 15 1.09 -4.13 21.20
C ARG A 15 1.85 -3.18 20.29
N LEU A 16 1.15 -2.41 19.45
CA LEU A 16 1.79 -1.42 18.56
C LEU A 16 2.33 -0.24 19.35
N VAL A 17 1.60 0.21 20.39
CA VAL A 17 2.10 1.26 21.29
C VAL A 17 3.39 0.80 21.98
N GLN A 18 3.43 -0.43 22.49
CA GLN A 18 4.62 -1.00 23.12
C GLN A 18 5.82 -1.10 22.17
N GLN A 19 5.59 -1.41 20.89
CA GLN A 19 6.66 -1.40 19.89
C GLN A 19 7.19 0.01 19.65
N LEU A 20 6.32 1.01 19.53
CA LEU A 20 6.75 2.41 19.39
C LEU A 20 7.53 2.90 20.62
N ASP A 21 7.13 2.45 21.81
CA ASP A 21 7.82 2.76 23.07
C ASP A 21 9.24 2.22 23.03
N ARG A 22 9.38 0.94 22.69
CA ARG A 22 10.70 0.30 22.55
C ARG A 22 11.58 1.02 21.54
N MET A 23 11.05 1.39 20.38
CA MET A 23 11.83 2.13 19.37
C MET A 23 12.28 3.50 19.88
N THR A 24 11.51 4.12 20.77
CA THR A 24 11.89 5.39 21.41
C THR A 24 12.95 5.15 22.48
N GLU A 25 12.81 4.11 23.31
CA GLU A 25 13.77 3.72 24.36
C GLU A 25 15.12 3.30 23.77
N GLU A 26 15.12 2.60 22.64
CA GLU A 26 16.31 2.20 21.88
C GLU A 26 16.97 3.38 21.15
N GLY A 27 16.36 4.58 21.19
CA GLY A 27 16.89 5.79 20.57
C GLY A 27 16.76 5.85 19.05
N LEU A 28 15.95 4.96 18.45
CA LEU A 28 15.67 4.98 17.01
C LEU A 28 14.82 6.20 16.61
N TYR A 29 13.98 6.68 17.53
CA TYR A 29 13.18 7.88 17.38
C TYR A 29 13.19 8.70 18.66
N SER A 30 13.10 10.02 18.54
CA SER A 30 13.02 10.95 19.67
C SER A 30 11.67 10.92 20.40
N SER A 31 10.61 10.47 19.70
CA SER A 31 9.26 10.36 20.27
C SER A 31 8.38 9.40 19.47
N ARG A 32 7.32 8.90 20.12
CA ARG A 32 6.24 8.15 19.46
C ARG A 32 5.67 8.88 18.26
N SER A 33 5.48 10.20 18.38
CA SER A 33 4.94 11.04 17.30
C SER A 33 5.86 11.06 16.08
N GLU A 34 7.17 11.14 16.30
CA GLU A 34 8.14 11.07 15.21
C GLU A 34 8.09 9.71 14.49
N ALA A 35 8.05 8.62 15.26
CA ALA A 35 7.94 7.26 14.71
C ALA A 35 6.65 7.06 13.89
N ILE A 36 5.52 7.59 14.37
CA ILE A 36 4.24 7.55 13.66
C ILE A 36 4.32 8.37 12.37
N LEU A 37 4.85 9.59 12.43
CA LEU A 37 4.99 10.45 11.25
C LEU A 37 5.90 9.83 10.19
N ASP A 38 7.01 9.23 10.60
CA ASP A 38 7.92 8.54 9.68
C ASP A 38 7.27 7.31 9.04
N SER A 39 6.50 6.55 9.81
CA SER A 39 5.74 5.41 9.30
C SER A 39 4.71 5.83 8.24
N VAL A 40 3.96 6.91 8.51
CA VAL A 40 2.99 7.48 7.54
C VAL A 40 3.71 8.00 6.30
N ARG A 41 4.85 8.68 6.46
CA ARG A 41 5.66 9.16 5.32
C ARG A 41 6.11 8.02 4.43
N ARG A 42 6.67 6.95 5.01
CA ARG A 42 7.10 5.75 4.27
C ARG A 42 5.95 5.09 3.53
N LEU A 43 4.77 5.02 4.17
CA LEU A 43 3.56 4.50 3.55
C LEU A 43 3.18 5.33 2.31
N VAL A 44 3.08 6.65 2.46
CA VAL A 44 2.73 7.56 1.36
C VAL A 44 3.74 7.46 0.22
N LEU A 45 5.04 7.48 0.52
CA LEU A 45 6.10 7.30 -0.49
C LEU A 45 5.99 5.96 -1.22
N GLY A 46 5.61 4.89 -0.51
CA GLY A 46 5.33 3.59 -1.10
C GLY A 46 4.19 3.65 -2.12
N TYR A 47 3.11 4.37 -1.81
CA TYR A 47 1.99 4.57 -2.72
C TYR A 47 2.34 5.53 -3.88
N GLU A 48 3.17 6.54 -3.67
CA GLU A 48 3.60 7.47 -4.71
C GLU A 48 4.55 6.83 -5.72
N ARG A 49 5.49 5.99 -5.26
CA ARG A 49 6.39 5.23 -6.13
C ARG A 49 5.71 4.05 -6.83
N SER A 50 4.51 3.68 -6.39
CA SER A 50 3.73 2.62 -7.03
C SER A 50 3.20 3.09 -8.38
N ASP A 51 3.58 2.35 -9.43
CA ASP A 51 3.15 2.48 -10.83
C ASP A 51 1.63 2.68 -10.93
N ARG A 52 1.19 3.43 -11.94
CA ARG A 52 -0.23 3.77 -12.17
C ARG A 52 -1.10 2.51 -12.22
N PHE A 53 -0.51 1.43 -12.75
CA PHE A 53 -1.06 0.08 -12.79
C PHE A 53 -1.25 -0.53 -11.39
N ARG A 54 -0.25 -0.46 -10.50
CA ARG A 54 -0.34 -0.99 -9.13
C ARG A 54 -1.41 -0.26 -8.32
N ARG A 55 -1.55 1.06 -8.50
CA ARG A 55 -2.66 1.83 -7.91
C ARG A 55 -4.02 1.48 -8.51
N ALA A 56 -4.08 1.18 -9.81
CA ALA A 56 -5.31 0.74 -10.46
C ALA A 56 -5.75 -0.65 -9.96
N LEU A 57 -4.81 -1.57 -9.78
CA LEU A 57 -5.00 -2.89 -9.18
C LEU A 57 -5.49 -2.81 -7.73
N ILE A 58 -4.82 -2.00 -6.91
CA ILE A 58 -5.25 -1.77 -5.52
C ILE A 58 -6.67 -1.20 -5.48
N ARG A 59 -6.99 -0.24 -6.36
CA ARG A 59 -8.34 0.36 -6.42
C ARG A 59 -9.40 -0.57 -7.01
N SER A 60 -9.05 -1.44 -7.96
CA SER A 60 -9.98 -2.39 -8.57
C SER A 60 -10.29 -3.56 -7.62
N PHE A 61 -9.31 -4.02 -6.85
CA PHE A 61 -9.51 -5.04 -5.80
C PHE A 61 -10.22 -4.46 -4.57
N LEU A 62 -9.90 -3.23 -4.15
CA LEU A 62 -10.57 -2.54 -3.05
C LEU A 62 -11.91 -1.89 -3.45
N ARG A 63 -12.58 -2.39 -4.51
CA ARG A 63 -13.91 -1.95 -4.97
C ARG A 63 -15.05 -2.07 -3.94
N ARG A 64 -14.74 -2.51 -2.73
CA ARG A 64 -15.47 -2.19 -1.49
C ARG A 64 -14.45 -1.66 -0.50
N GLY A 65 -14.69 -0.52 0.12
CA GLY A 65 -13.80 0.12 1.10
C GLY A 65 -13.46 -0.77 2.30
N GLY A 66 -12.56 -1.73 2.13
CA GLY A 66 -12.33 -2.83 3.06
C GLY A 66 -10.87 -3.25 3.11
N ARG A 67 -10.24 -2.93 4.25
CA ARG A 67 -9.44 -3.85 5.11
C ARG A 67 -8.39 -4.80 4.49
N GLY A 68 -7.90 -4.59 3.27
CA GLY A 68 -6.80 -5.40 2.70
C GLY A 68 -5.42 -4.78 2.92
N SER A 69 -4.41 -5.59 3.26
CA SER A 69 -3.00 -5.17 3.35
C SER A 69 -2.28 -5.43 2.04
N ILE A 70 -1.24 -4.63 1.73
CA ILE A 70 -0.35 -4.87 0.58
C ILE A 70 0.36 -6.24 0.71
N ASP A 71 0.58 -6.73 1.93
CA ASP A 71 1.20 -8.04 2.16
C ASP A 71 0.34 -9.23 1.68
N ASP A 72 -0.97 -9.01 1.49
CA ASP A 72 -1.88 -10.05 0.97
C ASP A 72 -1.74 -10.21 -0.56
N LEU A 73 -1.23 -9.18 -1.26
CA LEU A 73 -1.01 -9.22 -2.71
C LEU A 73 0.10 -10.19 -3.13
N ASP A 74 1.07 -10.46 -2.25
CA ASP A 74 2.20 -11.33 -2.56
C ASP A 74 1.89 -12.81 -2.27
N ARG A 75 0.78 -13.09 -1.59
CA ARG A 75 0.43 -14.45 -1.13
C ARG A 75 -0.64 -15.15 -1.93
N GLU A 76 -1.39 -14.45 -2.78
CA GLU A 76 -2.59 -15.02 -3.37
C GLU A 76 -2.76 -14.59 -4.82
N THR A 77 -1.92 -15.12 -5.70
CA THR A 77 -2.31 -15.16 -7.12
C THR A 77 -1.71 -16.36 -7.85
N ASP A 78 -2.56 -17.35 -8.09
CA ASP A 78 -2.27 -18.43 -9.02
C ASP A 78 -2.14 -17.84 -10.44
N ILE A 79 -0.93 -17.88 -10.98
CA ILE A 79 -0.55 -17.32 -12.29
C ILE A 79 -1.46 -17.87 -13.40
N SER A 80 -1.90 -19.12 -13.27
CA SER A 80 -2.80 -19.78 -14.21
C SER A 80 -4.19 -19.11 -14.26
N SER A 81 -4.70 -18.70 -13.10
CA SER A 81 -5.99 -18.04 -12.97
C SER A 81 -5.97 -16.63 -13.59
N ILE A 82 -4.88 -15.87 -13.39
CA ILE A 82 -4.70 -14.55 -14.01
C ILE A 82 -4.66 -14.67 -15.53
N ALA A 83 -3.88 -15.63 -16.05
CA ALA A 83 -3.73 -15.84 -17.49
C ALA A 83 -5.09 -16.17 -18.14
N SER A 84 -5.89 -17.02 -17.50
CA SER A 84 -7.22 -17.40 -17.97
C SER A 84 -8.19 -16.22 -17.97
N ALA A 85 -8.17 -15.40 -16.91
CA ALA A 85 -9.01 -14.21 -16.81
C ALA A 85 -8.63 -13.13 -17.84
N LEU A 86 -7.34 -12.96 -18.10
CA LEU A 86 -6.85 -12.03 -19.12
C LEU A 86 -7.23 -12.49 -20.53
N ALA A 87 -7.07 -13.78 -20.85
CA ALA A 87 -7.46 -14.35 -22.14
C ALA A 87 -8.99 -14.26 -22.38
N ALA A 88 -9.81 -14.45 -21.34
CA ALA A 88 -11.25 -14.30 -21.45
C ALA A 88 -11.69 -12.85 -21.66
N THR A 89 -10.98 -11.87 -21.09
CA THR A 89 -11.31 -10.45 -21.18
C THR A 89 -10.79 -9.82 -22.48
N TYR A 90 -9.67 -10.32 -23.00
CA TYR A 90 -9.01 -9.84 -24.22
C TYR A 90 -8.71 -11.02 -25.16
N PRO A 91 -9.74 -11.62 -25.78
CA PRO A 91 -9.61 -12.86 -26.54
C PRO A 91 -8.72 -12.79 -27.80
N GLU A 92 -8.35 -11.59 -28.25
CA GLU A 92 -7.54 -11.38 -29.45
C GLU A 92 -6.28 -10.53 -29.23
N LYS A 93 -5.94 -10.18 -27.99
CA LYS A 93 -4.74 -9.38 -27.70
C LYS A 93 -3.70 -10.21 -26.99
N SER A 94 -2.47 -10.12 -27.46
CA SER A 94 -1.33 -10.69 -26.75
C SER A 94 -1.09 -9.96 -25.43
N ILE A 95 -0.46 -10.65 -24.48
CA ILE A 95 -0.11 -10.07 -23.17
C ILE A 95 0.73 -8.80 -23.36
N ASP A 96 1.65 -8.80 -24.32
CA ASP A 96 2.51 -7.65 -24.62
C ASP A 96 1.71 -6.44 -25.15
N GLU A 97 0.70 -6.67 -25.99
CA GLU A 97 -0.19 -5.61 -26.48
C GLU A 97 -1.02 -5.01 -25.33
N ILE A 98 -1.55 -5.85 -24.44
CA ILE A 98 -2.31 -5.41 -23.26
C ILE A 98 -1.41 -4.56 -22.35
N LEU A 99 -0.17 -5.01 -22.08
CA LEU A 99 0.80 -4.28 -21.27
C LEU A 99 1.20 -2.95 -21.91
N SER A 100 1.33 -2.90 -23.24
CA SER A 100 1.66 -1.68 -23.98
C SER A 100 0.54 -0.63 -23.92
N GLU A 101 -0.72 -1.07 -23.97
CA GLU A 101 -1.90 -0.21 -23.90
C GLU A 101 -2.11 0.37 -22.50
N VAL A 102 -1.85 -0.43 -21.47
CA VAL A 102 -1.99 -0.04 -20.06
C VAL A 102 -0.85 0.86 -19.58
N ARG A 103 0.34 0.76 -20.18
CA ARG A 103 1.51 1.59 -19.84
C ARG A 103 1.40 3.03 -20.36
N ARG A 104 0.46 3.33 -21.26
CA ARG A 104 0.22 4.66 -21.85
C ARG A 104 -0.63 5.54 -20.92
#